data_AF-A0A961PN84-F1
#
_entry.id   AF-A0A961PN84-F1
#
_cell.length_a   1.000
_cell.length_b   1.000
_cell.length_c   1.000
_cell.angle_alpha   90.00
_cell.angle_beta   90.00
_cell.angle_gamma   90.00
#
_symmetry.space_group_name_H-M   'P 1'
#
loop_
_entity.id
_entity.type
_entity.pdbx_description
1 polymer ?
#
loop_
_entity_poly.entity_id
_entity_poly.type
_entity_poly.pdbx_seq_one_letter_code
_entity_poly.pdbx_strand_id
1 'polypeptide(L)'
;SIENAHLAQVYSYPRGESPRTGEVALEIEVPVTDASCGQTLTANSLELHGGAAGQVRAIRLDMPACDGAGGYVVLPGVLPELQIAQLQ
;
A
#
# COMPACT_ATOMS: atom_id res chain seq x y z
N SER A 1 -19.46 17.39 -7.16
CA SER A 1 -18.91 16.20 -6.47
C SER A 1 -19.17 15.00 -7.37
N ILE A 2 -18.17 14.14 -7.61
CA ILE A 2 -18.38 12.91 -8.38
C ILE A 2 -18.82 11.83 -7.39
N GLU A 3 -19.99 11.25 -7.63
CA GLU A 3 -20.52 10.17 -6.82
C GLU A 3 -19.58 8.94 -6.93
N ASN A 4 -19.22 8.33 -5.79
CA ASN A 4 -18.41 7.11 -5.73
C ASN A 4 -17.00 7.22 -6.33
N ALA A 5 -16.34 8.38 -6.24
CA ALA A 5 -14.94 8.50 -6.65
C ALA A 5 -14.03 7.60 -5.81
N HIS A 6 -13.24 6.75 -6.49
CA HIS A 6 -12.21 5.93 -5.84
C HIS A 6 -10.87 6.66 -5.87
N LEU A 7 -10.13 6.62 -4.75
CA LEU A 7 -8.78 7.14 -4.63
C LEU A 7 -7.77 6.03 -4.91
N ALA A 8 -6.77 6.30 -5.75
CA ALA A 8 -5.64 5.41 -5.97
C ALA A 8 -4.32 6.15 -5.66
N GLN A 9 -3.43 5.47 -4.95
CA GLN A 9 -2.05 5.90 -4.73
C GLN A 9 -1.14 5.01 -5.57
N VAL A 10 -0.34 5.60 -6.45
CA VAL A 10 0.50 4.88 -7.41
C VAL A 10 1.97 5.11 -7.08
N TYR A 11 2.69 4.04 -6.82
CA TYR A 11 4.12 4.05 -6.53
C TYR A 11 4.85 3.18 -7.55
N SER A 12 5.98 3.68 -8.06
CA SER A 12 6.77 3.01 -9.09
C SER A 12 8.24 3.07 -8.73
N TYR A 13 8.95 1.97 -8.95
CA TYR A 13 10.40 1.92 -8.83
C TYR A 13 11.03 1.60 -10.20
N PRO A 14 12.02 2.37 -10.68
CA PRO A 14 12.62 2.17 -11.99
C PRO A 14 13.44 0.87 -12.05
N ARG A 15 13.26 0.09 -13.11
CA ARG A 15 14.11 -1.08 -13.41
C ARG A 15 15.26 -0.67 -14.33
N GLY A 16 16.44 -1.27 -14.14
CA GLY A 16 17.60 -1.09 -15.01
C GLY A 16 18.40 0.20 -14.81
N GLU A 17 17.78 1.26 -14.31
CA GLU A 17 18.45 2.56 -14.06
C GLU A 17 18.89 2.76 -12.60
N SER A 18 18.55 1.82 -11.71
CA SER A 18 18.96 1.92 -10.32
C SER A 18 20.40 1.40 -10.12
N PRO A 19 21.32 2.22 -9.57
CA PRO A 19 22.65 1.76 -9.22
C PRO A 19 22.65 0.81 -8.00
N ARG A 20 21.49 0.62 -7.34
CA ARG A 20 21.34 -0.23 -6.16
C ARG A 20 20.53 -1.48 -6.47
N THR A 21 21.15 -2.64 -6.26
CA THR A 21 20.49 -3.94 -6.14
C THR A 21 20.07 -4.18 -4.69
N GLY A 22 19.05 -5.01 -4.49
CA GLY A 22 18.58 -5.41 -3.16
C GLY A 22 17.07 -5.45 -3.05
N GLU A 23 16.58 -5.49 -1.82
CA GLU A 23 15.15 -5.56 -1.49
C GLU A 23 14.59 -4.17 -1.16
N VAL A 24 13.39 -3.87 -1.64
CA VAL A 24 12.59 -2.74 -1.20
C VAL A 24 11.45 -3.27 -0.34
N ALA A 25 11.49 -2.93 0.93
CA ALA A 25 10.38 -3.10 1.84
C ALA A 25 9.32 -2.02 1.57
N LEU A 26 8.07 -2.45 1.40
CA LEU A 26 6.92 -1.57 1.28
C LEU A 26 6.01 -1.80 2.47
N GLU A 27 5.55 -0.70 3.07
CA GLU A 27 4.63 -0.72 4.21
C GLU A 27 3.45 0.20 3.92
N ILE A 28 2.27 -0.21 4.38
CA ILE A 28 1.06 0.61 4.31
C ILE A 28 0.79 1.14 5.71
N GLU A 29 0.73 2.45 5.83
CA GLU A 29 0.33 3.15 7.04
C GLU A 29 -1.00 3.85 6.81
N VAL A 30 -1.96 3.63 7.70
CA VAL A 30 -3.27 4.27 7.63
C VAL A 30 -3.42 5.23 8.81
N PRO A 31 -3.57 6.54 8.58
CA PRO A 31 -3.76 7.49 9.66
C PRO A 31 -5.10 7.27 10.36
N VAL A 32 -5.09 7.35 11.68
CA VAL A 32 -6.29 7.38 12.51
C VAL A 32 -6.83 8.81 12.52
N THR A 33 -7.98 9.00 11.91
CA THR A 33 -8.69 10.28 11.75
C THR A 33 -10.17 10.08 12.02
N ASP A 34 -10.94 11.16 12.17
CA ASP A 34 -12.40 11.09 12.29
C ASP A 34 -13.07 10.37 11.12
N ALA A 35 -12.44 10.38 9.94
CA ALA A 35 -12.94 9.71 8.74
C ALA A 35 -12.60 8.21 8.69
N SER A 36 -11.66 7.72 9.51
CA SER A 36 -11.12 6.37 9.44
C SER A 36 -11.28 5.56 10.73
N CYS A 37 -11.37 6.17 11.91
CA CYS A 37 -11.49 5.46 13.19
C CYS A 37 -12.83 4.73 13.36
N GLY A 38 -12.86 3.76 14.28
CA GLY A 38 -14.08 3.08 14.76
C GLY A 38 -14.82 2.23 13.72
N GLN A 39 -14.20 1.97 12.56
CA GLN A 39 -14.82 1.26 11.45
C GLN A 39 -13.84 0.28 10.80
N THR A 40 -14.39 -0.70 10.08
CA THR A 40 -13.58 -1.57 9.22
C THR A 40 -13.37 -0.88 7.87
N LEU A 41 -12.12 -0.69 7.48
CA LEU A 41 -11.73 -0.23 6.16
C LEU A 41 -11.41 -1.42 5.25
N THR A 42 -11.73 -1.27 3.98
CA THR A 42 -11.36 -2.22 2.93
C THR A 42 -10.66 -1.51 1.79
N ALA A 43 -9.58 -2.11 1.29
CA ALA A 43 -8.84 -1.63 0.15
C ALA A 43 -8.37 -2.80 -0.71
N ASN A 44 -7.84 -2.48 -1.90
CA ASN A 44 -7.13 -3.45 -2.72
C ASN A 44 -5.77 -2.88 -3.08
N SER A 45 -4.73 -3.69 -3.00
CA SER A 45 -3.45 -3.38 -3.67
C SER A 45 -3.42 -4.05 -5.03
N LEU A 46 -2.78 -3.39 -5.99
CA LEU A 46 -2.48 -3.92 -7.31
C LEU A 46 -0.99 -3.76 -7.57
N GLU A 47 -0.32 -4.87 -7.82
CA GLU A 47 1.12 -4.91 -8.06
C GLU A 47 1.38 -5.31 -9.51
N LEU A 48 2.22 -4.52 -10.19
CA LEU A 48 2.52 -4.69 -11.61
C LEU A 48 4.02 -4.88 -11.81
N HIS A 49 4.41 -6.01 -12.39
CA HIS A 49 5.79 -6.32 -12.73
C HIS A 49 5.99 -6.41 -14.24
N GLY A 50 6.09 -5.26 -14.89
CA GLY A 50 6.48 -5.22 -16.31
C GLY A 50 5.34 -5.73 -17.16
N GLY A 51 5.60 -6.69 -18.04
CA GLY A 51 4.54 -7.32 -18.84
C GLY A 51 3.74 -8.39 -18.10
N ALA A 52 4.07 -8.71 -16.85
CA ALA A 52 3.36 -9.75 -16.09
C ALA A 52 1.94 -9.30 -15.70
N ALA A 53 1.04 -10.29 -15.53
CA ALA A 53 -0.30 -10.05 -15.03
C ALA A 53 -0.26 -9.43 -13.63
N GLY A 54 -1.11 -8.43 -13.40
CA GLY A 54 -1.19 -7.75 -12.12
C GLY A 54 -1.65 -8.67 -10.99
N GLN A 55 -1.02 -8.52 -9.82
CA GLN A 55 -1.39 -9.25 -8.61
C GLN A 55 -2.27 -8.35 -7.76
N VAL A 56 -3.51 -8.79 -7.48
CA VAL A 56 -4.45 -8.06 -6.63
C VAL A 56 -4.51 -8.72 -5.26
N ARG A 57 -4.45 -7.91 -4.20
CA ARG A 57 -4.64 -8.38 -2.81
C ARG A 57 -5.71 -7.54 -2.14
N ALA A 58 -6.70 -8.21 -1.55
CA ALA A 58 -7.70 -7.55 -0.72
C ALA A 58 -7.10 -7.26 0.67
N ILE A 59 -7.38 -6.06 1.16
CA ILE A 59 -6.93 -5.58 2.46
C ILE A 59 -8.18 -5.28 3.29
N ARG A 60 -8.22 -5.81 4.51
CA ARG A 60 -9.22 -5.46 5.51
C ARG A 60 -8.48 -4.98 6.75
N LEU A 61 -8.90 -3.83 7.27
CA LEU A 61 -8.28 -3.19 8.41
C LEU A 61 -9.35 -2.77 9.41
N ASP A 62 -9.28 -3.32 10.62
CA ASP A 62 -10.15 -2.89 11.71
C ASP A 62 -9.49 -1.70 12.43
N MET A 63 -10.10 -0.52 12.31
CA MET A 63 -9.51 0.71 12.84
C MET A 63 -9.79 0.85 14.34
N PRO A 64 -8.84 1.42 15.10
CA PRO A 64 -9.01 1.66 16.52
C PRO A 64 -10.16 2.63 16.79
N ALA A 65 -10.60 2.67 18.05
CA ALA A 65 -11.65 3.59 18.49
C ALA A 65 -11.25 5.07 18.31
N CYS A 66 -12.26 5.94 18.20
CA CYS A 66 -12.09 7.38 18.02
C CYS A 66 -11.80 8.11 19.35
N ASP A 67 -10.81 7.66 20.12
CA ASP A 67 -10.49 8.20 21.46
C ASP A 67 -9.58 9.45 21.45
N GLY A 68 -9.23 9.93 20.26
CA GLY A 68 -8.45 11.16 20.07
C GLY A 68 -6.93 10.98 20.12
N ALA A 69 -6.42 9.76 20.22
CA ALA A 69 -4.97 9.51 20.25
C ALA A 69 -4.25 9.80 18.91
N GLY A 70 -4.98 9.82 17.78
CA GLY A 70 -4.39 9.96 16.45
C GLY A 70 -3.42 8.83 16.11
N GLY A 71 -2.41 9.10 15.27
CA GLY A 71 -1.37 8.13 14.90
C GLY A 71 -1.70 7.31 13.65
N TYR A 72 -1.02 6.17 13.51
CA TYR A 72 -1.10 5.32 12.32
C TYR A 72 -1.28 3.86 12.71
N VAL A 73 -2.11 3.15 11.95
CA VAL A 73 -2.10 1.69 11.94
C VAL A 73 -1.16 1.25 10.83
N VAL A 74 -0.16 0.47 11.21
CA VAL A 74 0.86 -0.07 10.32
C VAL A 74 0.49 -1.48 9.92
N LEU A 75 0.55 -1.80 8.63
CA LEU A 75 0.14 -3.09 8.07
C LEU A 75 1.37 -3.89 7.60
N PRO A 76 2.02 -4.65 8.49
CA PRO A 76 3.18 -5.45 8.13
C PRO A 76 2.77 -6.65 7.25
N GLY A 77 3.57 -6.95 6.24
CA GLY A 77 3.43 -8.17 5.44
C GLY A 77 2.23 -8.23 4.49
N VAL A 78 1.53 -7.11 4.29
CA VAL A 78 0.41 -7.03 3.32
C VAL A 78 0.93 -6.93 1.89
N LEU A 79 2.05 -6.24 1.70
CA LEU A 79 2.75 -6.12 0.43
C LEU A 79 3.98 -7.05 0.44
N PRO A 80 4.28 -7.74 -0.67
CA PRO A 80 5.53 -8.48 -0.78
C PRO A 80 6.71 -7.51 -0.89
N GLU A 81 7.88 -8.00 -0.49
CA GLU A 81 9.14 -7.29 -0.71
C GLU A 81 9.47 -7.31 -2.22
N LEU A 82 9.88 -6.16 -2.74
CA LEU A 82 10.28 -6.05 -4.14
C LEU A 82 11.76 -6.34 -4.27
N GLN A 83 12.11 -7.42 -4.97
CA GLN A 83 13.50 -7.68 -5.34
C GLN A 83 13.91 -6.86 -6.57
N ILE A 84 14.93 -6.04 -6.40
CA ILE A 84 15.54 -5.26 -7.48
C ILE A 84 16.80 -5.99 -7.95
N ALA A 85 16.68 -6.63 -9.09
CA ALA A 85 17.83 -7.10 -9.85
C ALA A 85 18.33 -6.00 -10.81
N GLN A 86 19.65 -5.94 -10.99
CA GLN A 86 20.24 -5.22 -12.12
C GLN A 86 19.94 -6.00 -13.41
N LEU A 87 19.62 -5.29 -14.48
CA LEU A 87 19.63 -5.89 -15.81
C LEU A 87 21.10 -6.18 -16.15
N GLN A 88 21.43 -7.46 -16.31
CA GLN A 88 22.71 -7.90 -16.88
C GLN A 88 22.64 -7.85 -18.40
#